data_AF-A0A1X6YEC6-F1
#
_entry.id   AF-A0A1X6YEC6-F1
#
_cell.length_a   1.000
_cell.length_b   1.000
_cell.length_c   1.000
_cell.angle_alpha   90.00
_cell.angle_beta   90.00
_cell.angle_gamma   90.00
#
_symmetry.space_group_name_H-M   'P 1'
#
loop_
_entity.id
_entity.type
_entity.pdbx_description
1 polymer ?
#
loop_
_entity_poly.entity_id
_entity_poly.type
_entity_poly.pdbx_seq_one_letter_code
_entity_poly.pdbx_strand_id
1 'polypeptide(L)'
;MNWGMTMADDTTELEQLFAQARQARSGLPDELAVRILTDAESVRLSRMTPVLQPRRSLWARLLDGFGGWPSMGGLVAASAAGVWIGFSAPDFLPDPATYIFAQDSSFVVADLGLDTTFLEDAE
;
A
#
# COMPACT_ATOMS: atom_id res chain seq x y z
N MET A 1 18.55 -27.49 22.92
CA MET A 1 18.44 -26.47 21.85
C MET A 1 19.83 -25.90 21.60
N ASN A 2 20.52 -26.35 20.55
CA ASN A 2 21.94 -26.01 20.21
C ASN A 2 22.03 -24.89 19.13
N TRP A 3 20.89 -24.40 18.65
CA TRP A 3 20.82 -23.52 17.48
C TRP A 3 21.42 -22.12 17.70
N GLY A 4 21.57 -21.67 18.95
CA GLY A 4 22.09 -20.32 19.26
C GLY A 4 23.62 -20.20 19.23
N MET A 5 24.36 -21.28 19.46
CA MET A 5 25.83 -21.24 19.57
C MET A 5 26.52 -21.45 18.21
N THR A 6 25.93 -22.29 17.35
CA THR A 6 26.37 -22.51 15.97
C THR A 6 26.18 -21.27 15.10
N MET A 7 25.03 -20.61 15.16
CA MET A 7 24.78 -19.35 14.44
C MET A 7 25.76 -18.22 14.83
N ALA A 8 26.10 -18.11 16.12
CA ALA A 8 27.04 -17.09 16.59
C ALA A 8 28.47 -17.34 16.08
N ASP A 9 28.88 -18.61 16.02
CA ASP A 9 30.19 -19.02 15.49
C ASP A 9 30.26 -18.77 13.97
N ASP A 10 29.21 -19.15 13.23
CA ASP A 10 29.09 -18.91 11.78
C ASP A 10 29.16 -17.42 11.44
N THR A 11 28.47 -16.56 12.21
CA THR A 11 28.54 -15.10 11.99
C THR A 11 29.92 -14.54 12.28
N THR A 12 30.63 -15.11 13.26
CA THR A 12 31.99 -14.66 13.62
C THR A 12 32.99 -15.08 12.55
N GLU A 13 32.87 -16.29 12.00
CA GLU A 13 33.66 -16.77 10.88
C GLU A 13 33.43 -15.92 9.62
N LEU A 14 32.17 -15.61 9.30
CA LEU A 14 31.82 -14.73 8.18
C LEU A 14 32.42 -13.32 8.33
N GLU A 15 32.36 -12.73 9.52
CA GLU A 15 32.98 -11.42 9.78
C GLU A 15 34.50 -11.46 9.59
N GLN A 16 35.17 -12.54 9.98
CA GLN A 16 36.60 -12.74 9.75
C GLN A 16 36.92 -12.87 8.25
N LEU A 17 36.14 -13.64 7.50
CA LEU A 17 36.28 -13.77 6.05
C LEU A 17 36.08 -12.41 5.35
N PHE A 18 35.08 -11.62 5.77
CA PHE A 18 34.87 -10.28 5.23
C PHE A 18 35.96 -9.27 5.63
N ALA A 19 36.54 -9.41 6.82
CA ALA A 19 37.69 -8.60 7.23
C ALA A 19 38.91 -8.90 6.36
N GLN A 20 39.18 -10.19 6.08
CA GLN A 20 40.26 -10.61 5.19
C GLN A 20 40.03 -10.13 3.75
N ALA A 21 38.80 -10.27 3.23
CA ALA A 21 38.45 -9.80 1.89
C ALA A 21 38.62 -8.27 1.73
N ARG A 22 38.33 -7.48 2.77
CA ARG A 22 38.58 -6.03 2.78
C ARG A 22 40.07 -5.68 2.70
N GLN A 23 40.92 -6.46 3.38
CA GLN A 23 42.37 -6.26 3.35
C GLN A 23 42.99 -6.67 2.01
N ALA A 24 42.46 -7.72 1.37
CA ALA A 24 42.96 -8.26 0.11
C ALA A 24 42.41 -7.54 -1.14
N ARG A 25 41.69 -6.42 -0.98
CA ARG A 25 41.09 -5.71 -2.11
C ARG A 25 42.16 -5.08 -2.99
N SER A 26 42.31 -5.58 -4.21
CA SER A 26 43.05 -4.90 -5.27
C SER A 26 42.40 -3.55 -5.59
N GLY A 27 43.21 -2.52 -5.83
CA GLY A 27 42.72 -1.21 -6.24
C GLY A 27 41.88 -1.27 -7.52
N LEU A 28 41.00 -0.30 -7.71
CA LEU A 28 40.24 -0.15 -8.95
C LEU A 28 41.22 0.19 -10.08
N PRO A 29 41.27 -0.58 -11.18
CA PRO A 29 42.16 -0.28 -12.29
C PRO A 29 41.72 1.01 -13.02
N ASP A 30 42.68 1.85 -13.40
CA ASP A 30 42.43 3.16 -13.99
C ASP A 30 41.56 3.10 -15.25
N GLU A 31 41.82 2.12 -16.12
CA GLU A 31 41.01 1.85 -17.32
C GLU A 31 39.53 1.62 -17.01
N LEU A 32 39.24 0.89 -15.93
CA LEU A 32 37.87 0.65 -15.49
C LEU A 32 37.25 1.91 -14.89
N ALA A 33 38.03 2.69 -14.14
CA ALA A 33 37.56 3.96 -13.58
C ALA A 33 37.16 4.95 -14.69
N VAL A 34 37.97 5.07 -15.74
CA VAL A 34 37.67 5.92 -16.90
C VAL A 34 36.40 5.46 -17.61
N ARG A 35 36.23 4.14 -17.80
CA ARG A 35 35.01 3.59 -18.40
C ARG A 35 33.76 3.86 -17.56
N ILE A 36 33.84 3.67 -16.25
CA ILE A 36 32.73 3.96 -15.32
C ILE A 36 32.35 5.44 -15.39
N LEU A 37 33.33 6.35 -15.38
CA LEU A 37 33.06 7.79 -15.46
C LEU A 37 32.45 8.18 -16.79
N THR A 38 32.93 7.60 -17.89
CA THR A 38 32.38 7.83 -19.23
C THR A 38 30.93 7.35 -19.35
N ASP A 39 30.67 6.14 -18.85
CA ASP A 39 29.32 5.56 -18.82
C ASP A 39 28.38 6.40 -17.95
N ALA A 40 28.81 6.78 -16.75
CA ALA A 40 28.06 7.63 -15.84
C ALA A 40 27.69 8.98 -16.48
N GLU A 41 28.62 9.61 -17.22
CA GLU A 41 28.33 10.85 -17.93
C GLU A 41 27.33 10.63 -19.08
N SER A 42 27.42 9.50 -19.80
CA SER A 42 26.44 9.15 -20.83
C SER A 42 25.01 8.98 -20.26
N VAL A 43 24.89 8.35 -19.08
CA VAL A 43 23.63 8.19 -18.36
C VAL A 43 23.13 9.54 -17.84
N ARG A 44 24.03 10.40 -17.35
CA ARG A 44 23.68 11.76 -16.90
C ARG A 44 23.10 12.59 -18.05
N LEU A 45 23.77 12.59 -19.20
CA LEU A 45 23.33 13.33 -20.40
C LEU A 45 22.01 12.78 -20.96
N SER A 46 21.84 11.45 -21.01
CA SER A 46 20.58 10.85 -21.46
C SER A 46 19.41 11.19 -20.53
N ARG A 47 19.61 11.24 -19.21
CA ARG A 47 18.58 11.69 -18.25
C ARG A 47 18.29 13.19 -18.32
N MET A 48 19.26 14.01 -18.71
CA MET A 48 19.05 15.45 -18.93
C MET A 48 18.27 15.73 -20.21
N THR A 49 18.23 14.79 -21.14
CA THR A 49 17.42 14.95 -22.35
C THR A 49 15.95 14.95 -21.94
N PRO A 50 15.21 16.06 -22.15
CA PRO A 50 13.82 16.13 -21.77
C PRO A 50 13.04 15.13 -22.61
N VAL A 51 12.61 14.04 -21.98
CA VAL A 51 11.61 13.15 -22.56
C VAL A 51 10.34 13.98 -22.66
N LEU A 52 9.84 14.19 -23.88
CA LEU A 52 8.50 14.72 -24.15
C LEU A 52 7.51 13.78 -23.46
N GLN A 53 7.16 14.07 -22.21
CA GLN A 53 6.19 13.27 -21.51
C GLN A 53 4.81 13.55 -22.13
N PRO A 54 4.08 12.51 -22.57
CA PRO A 54 2.68 12.70 -22.91
C PRO A 54 1.97 13.29 -21.69
N ARG A 55 1.00 14.19 -21.92
CA ARG A 55 0.22 14.83 -20.84
C ARG A 55 -0.48 13.74 -20.02
N ARG A 56 0.19 13.24 -18.99
CA ARG A 56 -0.33 12.19 -18.11
C ARG A 56 -1.49 12.75 -17.30
N SER A 57 -2.57 11.99 -17.24
CA SER A 57 -3.74 12.27 -16.40
C SER A 57 -3.30 12.54 -14.95
N LEU A 58 -3.94 13.51 -14.28
CA LEU A 58 -3.69 13.84 -12.88
C LEU A 58 -3.82 12.62 -11.97
N TRP A 59 -4.72 11.69 -12.31
CA TRP A 59 -4.90 10.40 -11.63
C TRP A 59 -3.67 9.49 -11.73
N ALA A 60 -3.02 9.44 -12.90
CA ALA A 60 -1.80 8.68 -13.09
C ALA A 60 -0.63 9.28 -12.28
N ARG A 61 -0.64 10.61 -12.08
CA ARG A 61 0.37 11.31 -11.28
C ARG A 61 0.20 11.05 -9.78
N LEU A 62 -1.03 10.91 -9.31
CA LEU A 62 -1.32 10.50 -7.93
C LEU A 62 -0.87 9.05 -7.70
N LEU A 63 -1.21 8.12 -8.59
CA LEU A 63 -0.83 6.71 -8.48
C LEU A 63 0.69 6.48 -8.54
N ASP A 64 1.41 7.23 -9.38
CA ASP A 64 2.88 7.22 -9.41
C ASP A 64 3.49 7.72 -8.09
N GLY A 65 2.86 8.72 -7.46
CA GLY A 65 3.29 9.27 -6.17
C GLY A 65 3.15 8.29 -5.00
N PHE A 66 2.22 7.35 -5.09
CA PHE A 66 2.02 6.30 -4.09
C PHE A 66 2.93 5.06 -4.30
N GLY A 67 3.84 5.07 -5.27
CA GLY A 67 4.81 3.98 -5.47
C GLY A 67 4.26 2.77 -6.25
N GLY A 68 3.18 2.97 -7.01
CA GLY A 68 2.59 1.94 -7.88
C GLY A 68 1.68 0.94 -7.14
N TRP A 69 1.53 -0.26 -7.70
CA TRP A 69 0.64 -1.32 -7.20
C TRP A 69 0.80 -1.75 -5.71
N PRO A 70 1.97 -1.62 -5.04
CA PRO A 70 2.09 -2.01 -3.64
C PRO A 70 1.22 -1.15 -2.70
N SER A 71 1.01 0.12 -3.04
CA SER A 71 0.12 1.00 -2.27
C SER A 71 -1.33 0.59 -2.34
N MET A 72 -1.78 0.04 -3.48
CA MET A 72 -3.12 -0.54 -3.61
C MET A 72 -3.25 -1.78 -2.72
N GLY A 73 -2.21 -2.61 -2.61
CA GLY A 73 -2.19 -3.74 -1.68
C GLY A 73 -2.37 -3.30 -0.23
N GLY A 74 -1.68 -2.24 0.20
CA GLY A 74 -1.85 -1.65 1.53
C GLY A 74 -3.25 -1.08 1.77
N LEU A 75 -3.84 -0.41 0.77
CA LEU A 75 -5.18 0.17 0.86
C LEU A 75 -6.25 -0.92 0.94
N VAL A 76 -6.13 -1.98 0.14
CA VAL A 76 -7.00 -3.17 0.21
C VAL A 76 -6.85 -3.87 1.57
N ALA A 77 -5.63 -4.06 2.06
CA ALA A 77 -5.39 -4.66 3.37
C ALA A 77 -5.96 -3.81 4.52
N ALA A 78 -5.82 -2.47 4.46
CA ALA A 78 -6.39 -1.56 5.44
C ALA A 78 -7.92 -1.57 5.43
N SER A 79 -8.55 -1.62 4.25
CA SER A 79 -9.99 -1.79 4.11
C SER A 79 -10.46 -3.15 4.66
N ALA A 80 -9.77 -4.24 4.33
CA ALA A 80 -10.08 -5.57 4.85
C ALA A 80 -9.93 -5.63 6.39
N ALA A 81 -8.89 -5.01 6.94
CA ALA A 81 -8.68 -4.91 8.38
C ALA A 81 -9.78 -4.06 9.05
N GLY A 82 -10.20 -2.95 8.43
CA GLY A 82 -11.31 -2.13 8.91
C GLY A 82 -12.64 -2.90 8.94
N VAL A 83 -12.93 -3.67 7.89
CA VAL A 83 -14.10 -4.55 7.85
C VAL A 83 -14.01 -5.64 8.91
N TRP A 84 -12.85 -6.28 9.07
CA TRP A 84 -12.63 -7.31 10.08
C TRP A 84 -12.85 -6.79 11.50
N ILE A 85 -12.28 -5.61 11.81
CA ILE A 85 -12.44 -4.94 13.11
C ILE A 85 -13.90 -4.49 13.32
N GLY A 86 -14.56 -3.97 12.28
CA GLY A 86 -15.97 -3.55 12.37
C GLY A 86 -16.95 -4.72 12.54
N PHE A 87 -16.59 -5.92 12.09
CA PHE A 87 -17.43 -7.11 12.14
C PHE A 87 -17.45 -7.82 13.50
N SER A 88 -16.49 -7.53 14.40
CA SER A 88 -16.57 -8.04 15.78
C SER A 88 -17.57 -7.22 16.58
N ALA A 89 -18.86 -7.41 16.32
CA ALA A 89 -19.90 -7.01 17.26
C ALA A 89 -19.63 -7.76 18.59
N PRO A 90 -19.46 -7.07 19.72
CA PRO A 90 -19.47 -7.75 21.01
C PRO A 90 -20.80 -8.49 21.15
N ASP A 91 -20.78 -9.72 21.69
CA ASP A 91 -21.94 -10.64 21.88
C ASP A 91 -23.12 -10.05 22.70
N PHE A 92 -23.09 -8.75 23.00
CA PHE A 92 -24.07 -7.99 23.77
C PHE A 92 -25.02 -7.14 22.93
N LEU A 93 -24.92 -7.13 21.59
CA LEU A 93 -25.81 -6.36 20.71
C LEU A 93 -26.78 -7.28 19.94
N PRO A 94 -28.10 -7.00 19.99
CA PRO A 94 -29.07 -7.62 19.09
C PRO A 94 -28.65 -7.44 17.63
N ASP A 95 -28.91 -8.47 16.81
CA ASP A 95 -28.49 -8.57 15.41
C ASP A 95 -28.69 -7.25 14.63
N PRO A 96 -27.61 -6.63 14.10
CA PRO A 96 -27.68 -5.39 13.34
C PRO A 96 -28.51 -5.52 12.06
N ALA A 97 -28.72 -6.74 11.54
CA ALA A 97 -29.63 -6.96 10.41
C ALA A 97 -31.06 -6.54 10.74
N THR A 98 -31.49 -6.68 12.00
CA THR A 98 -32.82 -6.25 12.47
C THR A 98 -32.98 -4.73 12.39
N TYR A 99 -31.91 -3.96 12.63
CA TYR A 99 -31.94 -2.50 12.56
C TYR A 99 -31.98 -1.98 11.12
N ILE A 100 -31.23 -2.60 10.22
CA ILE A 100 -31.22 -2.22 8.79
C ILE A 100 -32.60 -2.54 8.16
N PHE A 101 -33.17 -3.71 8.44
CA PHE A 101 -34.51 -4.06 7.96
C PHE A 101 -35.63 -3.21 8.58
N ALA A 102 -35.50 -2.80 9.86
CA ALA A 102 -36.48 -1.94 10.51
C ALA A 102 -36.52 -0.53 9.89
N GLN A 103 -35.37 0.02 9.46
CA GLN A 103 -35.32 1.37 8.85
C GLN A 103 -36.10 1.45 7.54
N ASP A 104 -35.96 0.45 6.66
CA ASP A 104 -36.66 0.45 5.36
C ASP A 104 -38.19 0.46 5.51
N SER A 105 -38.73 -0.21 6.54
CA SER A 105 -40.18 -0.25 6.77
C SER A 105 -40.77 1.07 7.27
N SER A 106 -40.00 1.88 8.00
CA SER A 106 -40.46 3.15 8.57
C SER A 106 -40.53 4.30 7.55
N PHE A 107 -39.63 4.30 6.57
CA PHE A 107 -39.63 5.29 5.49
C PHE A 107 -40.81 5.07 4.53
N VAL A 108 -41.12 3.82 4.21
CA VAL A 108 -42.24 3.46 3.30
C VAL A 108 -43.61 3.77 3.93
N VAL A 109 -43.78 3.57 5.24
CA VAL A 109 -45.04 3.89 5.94
C VAL A 109 -45.26 5.40 6.07
N ALA A 110 -44.18 6.19 6.21
CA ALA A 110 -44.28 7.65 6.28
C ALA A 110 -44.65 8.29 4.92
N ASP A 111 -44.21 7.70 3.80
CA ASP A 111 -44.51 8.18 2.45
C ASP A 111 -45.95 7.82 2.00
N LEU A 112 -46.43 6.62 2.37
CA LEU A 112 -47.79 6.16 2.02
C LEU A 112 -48.91 6.74 2.92
N GLY A 113 -48.55 7.33 4.07
CA GLY A 113 -49.52 7.86 5.03
C GLY A 113 -49.99 9.30 4.78
N LEU A 114 -49.41 10.01 3.81
CA LEU A 114 -49.77 11.40 3.53
C LEU A 114 -50.93 11.53 2.52
N ASP A 115 -51.11 10.58 1.60
CA ASP A 115 -52.16 10.68 0.58
C ASP A 115 -53.57 10.34 1.10
N THR A 116 -53.70 9.60 2.20
CA THR A 116 -55.02 9.27 2.77
C THR A 116 -55.64 10.43 3.53
N THR A 117 -54.82 11.31 4.13
CA THR A 117 -55.31 12.52 4.82
C THR A 117 -55.73 13.63 3.87
N PHE A 118 -55.19 13.69 2.65
CA PHE A 118 -55.61 14.66 1.64
C PHE A 118 -56.92 14.30 0.93
N LEU A 119 -57.36 13.03 1.02
CA LEU A 119 -58.64 12.57 0.45
C LEU A 119 -59.82 12.69 1.42
N GLU A 120 -59.59 12.90 2.72
CA GLU A 120 -60.65 12.95 3.74
C GLU A 120 -61.19 14.39 3.99
N ASP A 121 -60.51 15.42 3.47
CA ASP A 121 -60.88 16.84 3.65
C ASP A 121 -61.67 17.42 2.44
N ALA A 122 -62.16 16.55 1.54
CA ALA A 122 -62.82 16.94 0.28
C ALA A 122 -64.29 16.49 0.13
N GLU A 123 -64.95 16.00 1.18
CA GLU A 123 -66.42 15.83 1.22
C GLU A 123 -67.14 16.84 2.11
#